data_AF-H1V1R8-F1
#
_entry.id   AF-H1V1R8-F1
#
_cell.length_a   1.000
_cell.length_b   1.000
_cell.length_c   1.000
_cell.angle_alpha   90.00
_cell.angle_beta   90.00
_cell.angle_gamma   90.00
#
_symmetry.space_group_name_H-M   'P 1'
#
loop_
_entity.id
_entity.type
_entity.pdbx_description
1 polymer ?
#
loop_
_entity_poly.entity_id
_entity_poly.type
_entity_poly.pdbx_seq_one_letter_code
_entity_poly.pdbx_strand_id
1 'polypeptide(L)'
;MAMLGAPKIASPYSPSPVLKVAAVLDAAGHPTANVRYVRHVAWSQPSIIVTIPGRNQRTVVVGAHLDSVISGDRGAGRAPGADDNGSGSVMILEVLRVLLSDKRIASGDLLNTVEFHWYGAEEAGLLGSQDIFTQYRASNRQVVAMLNQDMVGYVGRDGVERFGVVTDWTDPDQVAYMKRLIDAVS
;
A
#
# COMPACT_ATOMS: atom_id res chain seq x y z
N MET A 1 4.08 12.24 -38.99
CA MET A 1 4.38 11.45 -37.78
C MET A 1 3.82 12.22 -36.58
N ALA A 2 2.52 12.05 -36.33
CA ALA A 2 1.82 12.77 -35.28
C ALA A 2 1.96 12.00 -33.96
N MET A 3 2.55 12.64 -32.94
CA MET A 3 2.51 12.13 -31.58
C MET A 3 1.08 12.27 -31.06
N LEU A 4 0.35 11.15 -31.01
CA LEU A 4 -0.91 11.04 -30.29
C LEU A 4 -0.63 11.20 -28.80
N GLY A 5 -1.25 12.21 -28.19
CA GLY A 5 -1.08 12.56 -26.79
C GLY A 5 -1.48 11.42 -25.86
N ALA A 6 -0.65 11.19 -24.83
CA ALA A 6 -0.97 10.28 -23.75
C ALA A 6 -2.27 10.72 -23.03
N PRO A 7 -3.17 9.80 -22.67
CA PRO A 7 -4.39 10.14 -21.95
C PRO A 7 -4.02 10.67 -20.56
N LYS A 8 -4.48 11.89 -20.26
CA LYS A 8 -4.45 12.46 -18.91
C LYS A 8 -5.44 11.69 -18.05
N ILE A 9 -4.95 10.77 -17.22
CA ILE A 9 -5.73 10.24 -16.10
C ILE A 9 -5.32 11.03 -14.86
N ALA A 10 -5.93 12.18 -14.67
CA ALA A 10 -5.93 12.93 -13.42
C ALA A 10 -7.33 13.49 -13.23
N SER A 11 -8.07 12.91 -12.27
CA SER A 11 -9.33 13.46 -11.80
C SER A 11 -9.06 14.84 -11.17
N PRO A 12 -9.85 15.89 -11.47
CA PRO A 12 -9.63 17.25 -10.96
C PRO A 12 -9.94 17.46 -9.46
N TYR A 13 -10.29 16.40 -8.72
CA TYR A 13 -10.71 16.49 -7.31
C TYR A 13 -9.89 15.58 -6.39
N SER A 14 -8.61 15.88 -6.22
CA SER A 14 -7.77 15.58 -5.04
C SER A 14 -6.32 15.81 -5.47
N PRO A 15 -5.43 16.40 -4.64
CA PRO A 15 -4.00 16.22 -4.88
C PRO A 15 -3.76 14.71 -5.03
N SER A 16 -3.07 14.34 -6.10
CA SER A 16 -2.72 12.95 -6.41
C SER A 16 -2.25 12.25 -5.13
N PRO A 17 -2.67 11.01 -4.82
CA PRO A 17 -2.21 10.29 -3.63
C PRO A 17 -0.67 10.32 -3.45
N VAL A 18 0.04 10.37 -4.57
CA VAL A 18 1.48 10.64 -4.69
C VAL A 18 1.95 11.87 -3.89
N LEU A 19 1.25 12.99 -4.00
CA LEU A 19 1.59 14.24 -3.30
C LEU A 19 1.45 14.10 -1.79
N LYS A 20 0.55 13.25 -1.30
CA LYS A 20 0.35 13.05 0.14
C LYS A 20 1.44 12.19 0.76
N VAL A 21 1.88 11.13 0.07
CA VAL A 21 2.96 10.24 0.57
C VAL A 21 4.28 11.01 0.68
N ALA A 22 4.65 11.77 -0.35
CA ALA A 22 5.87 12.59 -0.32
C ALA A 22 5.81 13.65 0.80
N ALA A 23 4.67 14.34 0.95
CA ALA A 23 4.49 15.34 2.01
C ALA A 23 4.62 14.75 3.43
N VAL A 24 4.13 13.53 3.66
CA VAL A 24 4.30 12.85 4.96
C VAL A 24 5.78 12.57 5.27
N LEU A 25 6.55 12.15 4.27
CA LEU A 25 7.99 11.92 4.44
C LEU A 25 8.76 13.22 4.69
N ASP A 26 8.48 14.24 3.89
CA ASP A 26 9.12 15.56 4.02
C ASP A 26 8.82 16.18 5.40
N ALA A 27 7.57 16.09 5.87
CA ALA A 27 7.17 16.59 7.18
C ALA A 27 7.78 15.80 8.34
N ALA A 28 7.98 14.49 8.18
CA ALA A 28 8.60 13.66 9.21
C ALA A 28 10.11 13.94 9.35
N GLY A 29 10.78 14.40 8.29
CA GLY A 29 12.23 14.66 8.30
C GLY A 29 13.06 13.41 8.63
N HIS A 30 12.51 12.21 8.39
CA HIS A 30 13.13 10.96 8.80
C HIS A 30 14.39 10.69 7.96
N PRO A 31 15.58 10.56 8.58
CA PRO A 31 16.86 10.66 7.87
C PRO A 31 17.11 9.52 6.87
N THR A 32 16.45 8.38 7.06
CA THR A 32 16.70 7.15 6.28
C THR A 32 15.51 6.65 5.50
N ALA A 33 14.32 7.26 5.63
CA ALA A 33 13.16 6.79 4.90
C ALA A 33 13.21 7.29 3.46
N ASN A 34 12.95 6.42 2.48
CA ASN A 34 12.99 6.79 1.07
C ASN A 34 11.73 6.37 0.33
N VAL A 35 11.25 7.23 -0.57
CA VAL A 35 10.14 6.93 -1.49
C VAL A 35 10.68 6.59 -2.88
N ARG A 36 10.05 5.59 -3.51
CA ARG A 36 10.30 5.22 -4.91
C ARG A 36 8.98 4.99 -5.63
N TYR A 37 8.89 5.55 -6.82
CA TYR A 37 7.81 5.26 -7.77
C TYR A 37 8.20 4.08 -8.65
N VAL A 38 7.42 3.01 -8.61
CA VAL A 38 7.60 1.86 -9.48
C VAL A 38 6.85 2.13 -10.78
N ARG A 39 7.59 2.35 -11.86
CA ARG A 39 7.01 2.47 -13.19
C ARG A 39 6.76 1.09 -13.76
N HIS A 40 5.57 0.90 -14.29
CA HIS A 40 5.16 -0.33 -14.96
C HIS A 40 5.25 -0.13 -16.47
N VAL A 41 5.63 -1.16 -17.21
CA VAL A 41 5.88 -1.04 -18.67
C VAL A 41 4.58 -0.85 -19.45
N ALA A 42 3.50 -1.53 -19.03
CA ALA A 42 2.27 -1.63 -19.80
C ALA A 42 1.20 -0.56 -19.46
N TRP A 43 1.36 0.21 -18.38
CA TRP A 43 0.40 1.27 -17.98
C TRP A 43 1.09 2.45 -17.30
N SER A 44 0.38 3.58 -17.21
CA SER A 44 0.96 4.85 -16.77
C SER A 44 0.93 5.10 -15.26
N GLN A 45 -0.06 4.54 -14.56
CA GLN A 45 -0.16 4.70 -13.10
C GLN A 45 0.98 3.94 -12.40
N PRO A 46 1.86 4.61 -11.64
CA PRO A 46 2.91 3.93 -10.91
C PRO A 46 2.38 3.32 -9.62
N SER A 47 3.08 2.30 -9.10
CA SER A 47 2.99 1.95 -7.67
C SER A 47 3.95 2.84 -6.85
N ILE A 48 3.71 2.97 -5.56
CA ILE A 48 4.55 3.74 -4.63
C ILE A 48 5.10 2.79 -3.57
N ILE A 49 6.40 2.86 -3.31
CA ILE A 49 7.04 2.14 -2.22
C ILE A 49 7.78 3.14 -1.34
N VAL A 50 7.46 3.15 -0.05
CA VAL A 50 8.24 3.84 0.98
C VAL A 50 9.01 2.79 1.76
N THR A 51 10.32 2.93 1.84
CA THR A 51 11.20 2.02 2.58
C THR A 51 11.74 2.72 3.82
N ILE A 52 11.64 2.04 4.96
CA ILE A 52 12.34 2.37 6.20
C ILE A 52 13.41 1.28 6.42
N PRO A 53 14.70 1.60 6.25
CA PRO A 53 15.77 0.62 6.39
C PRO A 53 15.82 0.02 7.80
N GLY A 54 15.96 -1.30 7.86
CA GLY A 54 16.30 -2.02 9.08
C GLY A 54 17.76 -2.44 9.11
N ARG A 55 18.17 -3.07 10.21
CA ARG A 55 19.53 -3.61 10.42
C ARG A 55 19.86 -4.79 9.51
N ASN A 56 18.88 -5.41 8.88
CA ASN A 56 19.07 -6.49 7.92
C ASN A 56 18.17 -6.37 6.68
N GLN A 57 18.42 -7.21 5.66
CA GLN A 57 17.75 -7.17 4.37
C GLN A 57 16.40 -7.91 4.31
N ARG A 58 15.99 -8.60 5.40
CA ARG A 58 14.64 -9.19 5.48
C ARG A 58 13.62 -8.05 5.49
N THR A 59 12.57 -8.21 4.70
CA THR A 59 11.59 -7.17 4.44
C THR A 59 10.22 -7.57 4.97
N VAL A 60 9.61 -6.69 5.76
CA VAL A 60 8.19 -6.74 6.10
C VAL A 60 7.47 -5.73 5.22
N VAL A 61 6.41 -6.16 4.55
CA VAL A 61 5.63 -5.32 3.64
C VAL A 61 4.25 -5.04 4.25
N VAL A 62 3.82 -3.79 4.21
CA VAL A 62 2.43 -3.36 4.49
C VAL A 62 1.89 -2.72 3.21
N GLY A 63 0.80 -3.24 2.67
CA GLY A 63 0.30 -2.86 1.35
C GLY A 63 -1.17 -2.44 1.34
N ALA A 64 -1.53 -1.61 0.35
CA ALA A 64 -2.88 -1.29 -0.09
C ALA A 64 -2.84 -0.97 -1.60
N HIS A 65 -3.97 -0.92 -2.31
CA HIS A 65 -3.98 -0.41 -3.69
C HIS A 65 -4.49 1.02 -3.78
N LEU A 66 -4.08 1.70 -4.85
CA LEU A 66 -4.25 3.13 -5.08
C LEU A 66 -5.33 3.45 -6.12
N ASP A 67 -5.59 2.52 -7.04
CA ASP A 67 -6.64 2.66 -8.03
C ASP A 67 -8.03 2.34 -7.47
N SER A 68 -9.03 2.74 -8.24
CA SER A 68 -10.44 2.48 -7.97
C SER A 68 -11.16 2.34 -9.29
N VAL A 69 -12.10 1.42 -9.40
CA VAL A 69 -12.95 1.28 -10.58
C VAL A 69 -14.43 1.57 -10.27
N ILE A 70 -15.24 1.78 -11.30
CA ILE A 70 -16.69 1.63 -11.17
C ILE A 70 -17.06 0.26 -11.76
N SER A 71 -17.85 -0.53 -11.04
CA SER A 71 -18.22 -1.88 -11.48
C SER A 71 -18.81 -1.85 -12.90
N GLY A 72 -18.17 -2.55 -13.84
CA GLY A 72 -18.65 -2.69 -15.22
C GLY A 72 -18.24 -1.60 -16.22
N ASP A 73 -17.61 -0.50 -15.80
CA ASP A 73 -17.08 0.53 -16.70
C ASP A 73 -15.69 1.00 -16.24
N ARG A 74 -14.68 0.85 -17.09
CA ARG A 74 -13.29 1.23 -16.80
C ARG A 74 -12.90 2.62 -17.34
N GLY A 75 -13.84 3.38 -17.91
CA GLY A 75 -13.50 4.50 -18.78
C GLY A 75 -14.03 5.87 -18.39
N ALA A 76 -15.27 5.99 -17.87
CA ALA A 76 -15.91 7.30 -17.77
C ALA A 76 -16.74 7.56 -16.49
N GLY A 77 -16.99 6.55 -15.67
CA GLY A 77 -17.76 6.72 -14.43
C GLY A 77 -16.97 7.33 -13.27
N ARG A 78 -17.70 7.88 -12.30
CA ARG A 78 -17.11 8.36 -11.04
C ARG A 78 -16.82 7.16 -10.14
N ALA A 79 -15.53 6.90 -9.91
CA ALA A 79 -15.05 5.92 -8.93
C ALA A 79 -14.42 6.68 -7.75
N PRO A 80 -15.18 7.03 -6.70
CA PRO A 80 -14.59 7.71 -5.54
C PRO A 80 -13.68 6.80 -4.71
N GLY A 81 -13.87 5.47 -4.79
CA GLY A 81 -12.98 4.47 -4.18
C GLY A 81 -12.75 4.66 -2.68
N ALA A 82 -13.75 5.14 -1.95
CA ALA A 82 -13.56 5.59 -0.57
C ALA A 82 -13.18 4.43 0.36
N ASP A 83 -13.92 3.34 0.30
CA ASP A 83 -13.61 2.13 1.07
C ASP A 83 -12.66 1.21 0.29
N ASP A 84 -12.89 1.06 -1.01
CA ASP A 84 -12.13 0.24 -1.96
C ASP A 84 -11.31 1.13 -2.93
N ASN A 85 -10.02 1.39 -2.66
CA ASN A 85 -9.30 1.09 -1.41
C ASN A 85 -8.66 2.34 -0.78
N GLY A 86 -9.41 3.45 -0.82
CA GLY A 86 -9.06 4.69 -0.14
C GLY A 86 -8.86 4.52 1.37
N SER A 87 -9.65 3.63 1.99
CA SER A 87 -9.59 3.35 3.42
C SER A 87 -8.28 2.68 3.81
N GLY A 88 -7.88 1.60 3.12
CA GLY A 88 -6.62 0.92 3.35
C GLY A 88 -5.44 1.81 3.03
N SER A 89 -5.51 2.54 1.91
CA SER A 89 -4.48 3.51 1.49
C SER A 89 -4.20 4.58 2.55
N VAL A 90 -5.24 5.16 3.18
CA VAL A 90 -5.09 6.17 4.23
C VAL A 90 -4.67 5.54 5.56
N MET A 91 -5.18 4.34 5.90
CA MET A 91 -4.79 3.63 7.11
C MET A 91 -3.28 3.37 7.12
N ILE A 92 -2.72 2.82 6.05
CA ILE A 92 -1.28 2.52 6.00
C ILE A 92 -0.42 3.80 5.93
N LEU A 93 -0.96 4.90 5.41
CA LEU A 93 -0.32 6.21 5.45
C LEU A 93 -0.24 6.76 6.88
N GLU A 94 -1.28 6.57 7.67
CA GLU A 94 -1.29 6.97 9.08
C GLU A 94 -0.33 6.11 9.91
N VAL A 95 -0.30 4.79 9.68
CA VAL A 95 0.69 3.90 10.31
C VAL A 95 2.12 4.35 9.96
N LEU A 96 2.39 4.68 8.69
CA LEU A 96 3.67 5.23 8.27
C LEU A 96 4.00 6.52 9.02
N ARG A 97 3.05 7.48 9.10
CA ARG A 97 3.25 8.75 9.81
C ARG A 97 3.60 8.54 11.29
N VAL A 98 2.91 7.63 11.97
CA VAL A 98 3.19 7.30 13.37
C VAL A 98 4.58 6.67 13.52
N LEU A 99 4.93 5.68 12.68
CA LEU A 99 6.23 5.03 12.74
C LEU A 99 7.40 6.00 12.51
N LEU A 100 7.27 6.91 11.55
CA LEU A 100 8.31 7.90 11.25
C LEU A 100 8.50 8.92 12.40
N SER A 101 7.50 9.09 13.27
CA SER A 101 7.60 9.96 14.45
C SER A 101 8.27 9.30 15.66
N ASP A 102 8.49 7.98 15.63
CA ASP A 102 9.11 7.25 16.73
C ASP A 102 10.65 7.40 16.70
N LYS A 103 11.21 7.85 17.82
CA LYS A 103 12.65 8.13 17.95
C LYS A 103 13.53 6.90 17.75
N ARG A 104 13.05 5.70 18.09
CA ARG A 104 13.78 4.43 17.90
C ARG A 104 13.85 4.06 16.44
N ILE A 105 12.78 4.32 15.69
CA ILE A 105 12.75 4.12 14.24
C ILE A 105 13.69 5.12 13.57
N ALA A 106 13.64 6.39 14.00
CA ALA A 106 14.55 7.44 13.54
C ALA A 106 16.03 7.13 13.82
N SER A 107 16.36 6.43 14.91
CA SER A 107 17.71 5.97 15.22
C SER A 107 18.13 4.68 14.50
N GLY A 108 17.25 4.09 13.69
CA GLY A 108 17.56 2.87 12.93
C GLY A 108 17.43 1.57 13.71
N ASP A 109 16.62 1.53 14.78
CA ASP A 109 16.51 0.36 15.66
C ASP A 109 15.69 -0.79 15.06
N LEU A 110 15.08 -0.61 13.89
CA LEU A 110 14.36 -1.68 13.20
C LEU A 110 15.27 -2.87 12.89
N LEU A 111 14.84 -4.08 13.24
CA LEU A 111 15.59 -5.30 12.87
C LEU A 111 15.47 -5.58 11.38
N ASN A 112 14.25 -5.63 10.87
CA ASN A 112 13.93 -5.88 9.47
C ASN A 112 13.64 -4.56 8.75
N THR A 113 13.93 -4.51 7.46
CA THR A 113 13.47 -3.40 6.61
C THR A 113 11.95 -3.43 6.52
N VAL A 114 11.31 -2.29 6.65
CA VAL A 114 9.84 -2.16 6.50
C VAL A 114 9.54 -1.39 5.24
N GLU A 115 8.64 -1.92 4.41
CA GLU A 115 8.18 -1.25 3.20
C GLU A 115 6.67 -1.04 3.24
N PHE A 116 6.23 0.19 2.93
CA PHE A 116 4.83 0.55 2.70
C PHE A 116 4.58 0.64 1.21
N HIS A 117 3.61 -0.12 0.71
CA HIS A 117 3.32 -0.26 -0.71
C HIS A 117 1.92 0.30 -1.01
N TRP A 118 1.82 1.13 -2.05
CA TRP A 118 0.56 1.48 -2.70
C TRP A 118 0.59 0.99 -4.13
N TYR A 119 -0.16 -0.07 -4.43
CA TYR A 119 -0.15 -0.73 -5.74
C TYR A 119 -1.01 0.03 -6.75
N GLY A 120 -0.51 0.17 -7.98
CA GLY A 120 -1.33 0.61 -9.11
C GLY A 120 -1.96 -0.58 -9.85
N ALA A 121 -3.11 -0.35 -10.49
CA ALA A 121 -3.79 -1.32 -11.34
C ALA A 121 -4.13 -2.66 -10.65
N GLU A 122 -4.59 -2.62 -9.39
CA GLU A 122 -5.17 -3.78 -8.70
C GLU A 122 -6.47 -4.23 -9.39
N GLU A 123 -7.32 -3.27 -9.74
CA GLU A 123 -8.68 -3.49 -10.28
C GLU A 123 -8.65 -4.03 -11.73
N ALA A 124 -7.46 -4.01 -12.32
CA ALA A 124 -7.13 -4.60 -13.61
C ALA A 124 -6.60 -6.04 -13.49
N GLY A 125 -6.63 -6.63 -12.29
CA GLY A 125 -6.17 -7.98 -12.00
C GLY A 125 -4.80 -8.02 -11.34
N LEU A 126 -4.62 -7.31 -10.22
CA LEU A 126 -3.44 -7.34 -9.35
C LEU A 126 -2.13 -6.96 -10.07
N LEU A 127 -2.17 -6.12 -11.09
CA LEU A 127 -1.05 -5.98 -12.02
C LEU A 127 0.18 -5.33 -11.38
N GLY A 128 0.00 -4.30 -10.55
CA GLY A 128 1.09 -3.61 -9.88
C GLY A 128 1.81 -4.46 -8.84
N SER A 129 1.05 -5.17 -8.00
CA SER A 129 1.62 -6.07 -6.99
C SER A 129 2.32 -7.26 -7.66
N GLN A 130 1.73 -7.87 -8.69
CA GLN A 130 2.36 -8.96 -9.44
C GLN A 130 3.69 -8.54 -10.07
N ASP A 131 3.77 -7.37 -10.69
CA ASP A 131 5.02 -6.89 -11.29
C ASP A 131 6.12 -6.71 -10.23
N ILE A 132 5.79 -6.06 -9.10
CA ILE A 132 6.73 -5.85 -7.99
C ILE A 132 7.22 -7.19 -7.41
N PHE A 133 6.31 -8.10 -7.07
CA PHE A 133 6.68 -9.38 -6.45
C PHE A 133 7.38 -10.33 -7.42
N THR A 134 7.11 -10.23 -8.73
CA THR A 134 7.90 -10.93 -9.76
C THR A 134 9.34 -10.44 -9.78
N GLN A 135 9.57 -9.13 -9.72
CA GLN A 135 10.92 -8.55 -9.64
C GLN A 135 11.61 -8.90 -8.31
N TYR A 136 10.90 -8.93 -7.19
CA TYR A 136 11.43 -9.37 -5.90
C TYR A 136 11.85 -10.83 -5.94
N ARG A 137 11.03 -11.69 -6.56
CA ARG A 137 11.38 -13.10 -6.74
C ARG A 137 12.62 -13.28 -7.61
N ALA A 138 12.73 -12.53 -8.72
CA ALA A 138 13.86 -12.58 -9.63
C ALA A 138 15.17 -12.07 -9.02
N SER A 139 15.08 -11.10 -8.10
CA SER A 139 16.22 -10.53 -7.37
C SER A 139 16.54 -11.25 -6.05
N ASN A 140 15.87 -12.36 -5.75
CA ASN A 140 15.99 -13.09 -4.49
C ASN A 140 15.77 -12.22 -3.23
N ARG A 141 14.86 -11.25 -3.31
CA ARG A 141 14.47 -10.42 -2.17
C ARG A 141 13.81 -11.30 -1.09
N GLN A 142 14.25 -11.16 0.16
CA GLN A 142 13.67 -11.88 1.30
C GLN A 142 12.52 -11.09 1.90
N VAL A 143 11.29 -11.33 1.44
CA VAL A 143 10.07 -10.86 2.11
C VAL A 143 9.66 -11.89 3.15
N VAL A 144 9.62 -11.51 4.41
CA VAL A 144 9.34 -12.42 5.55
C VAL A 144 7.90 -12.31 6.07
N ALA A 145 7.20 -11.23 5.71
CA ALA A 145 5.77 -11.05 5.97
C ALA A 145 5.22 -9.99 5.02
N MET A 146 3.98 -10.14 4.59
CA MET A 146 3.24 -9.12 3.85
C MET A 146 1.82 -9.01 4.40
N LEU A 147 1.41 -7.82 4.83
CA LEU A 147 0.06 -7.53 5.29
C LEU A 147 -0.62 -6.60 4.28
N ASN A 148 -1.71 -7.05 3.67
CA ASN A 148 -2.55 -6.19 2.82
C ASN A 148 -3.68 -5.57 3.64
N GLN A 149 -3.99 -4.31 3.39
CA GLN A 149 -5.14 -3.61 3.94
C GLN A 149 -6.06 -3.22 2.79
N ASP A 150 -7.22 -3.85 2.74
CA ASP A 150 -8.22 -3.67 1.70
C ASP A 150 -9.61 -3.57 2.31
N MET A 151 -10.30 -2.46 2.03
CA MET A 151 -11.65 -2.19 2.55
C MET A 151 -11.73 -2.25 4.09
N VAL A 152 -11.08 -1.29 4.76
CA VAL A 152 -10.97 -1.22 6.23
C VAL A 152 -11.83 -0.11 6.85
N GLY A 153 -12.67 0.56 6.06
CA GLY A 153 -13.46 1.73 6.48
C GLY A 153 -14.94 1.47 6.74
N TYR A 154 -15.50 0.37 6.24
CA TYR A 154 -16.93 0.08 6.38
C TYR A 154 -17.25 -0.87 7.53
N VAL A 155 -18.01 -0.38 8.51
CA VAL A 155 -18.66 -1.22 9.51
C VAL A 155 -19.95 -1.77 8.89
N GLY A 156 -20.14 -3.09 8.94
CA GLY A 156 -21.27 -3.79 8.35
C GLY A 156 -22.64 -3.18 8.72
N ARG A 157 -23.71 -3.55 8.00
CA ARG A 157 -25.05 -2.95 8.15
C ARG A 157 -25.63 -3.01 9.57
N ASP A 158 -25.15 -3.93 10.41
CA ASP A 158 -25.55 -4.07 11.80
C ASP A 158 -24.82 -3.11 12.76
N GLY A 159 -23.86 -2.33 12.26
CA GLY A 159 -23.11 -1.35 13.02
C GLY A 159 -22.12 -1.98 14.01
N VAL A 160 -21.85 -3.28 13.92
CA VAL A 160 -20.95 -3.98 14.84
C VAL A 160 -19.56 -4.04 14.23
N GLU A 161 -18.59 -3.42 14.91
CA GLU A 161 -17.18 -3.42 14.53
C GLU A 161 -16.59 -4.82 14.63
N ARG A 162 -15.82 -5.21 13.61
CA ARG A 162 -15.19 -6.53 13.49
C ARG A 162 -13.89 -6.41 12.73
N PHE A 163 -12.94 -7.29 13.05
CA PHE A 163 -11.79 -7.54 12.19
C PHE A 163 -12.11 -8.63 11.18
N GLY A 164 -11.95 -8.32 9.90
CA GLY A 164 -11.93 -9.32 8.83
C GLY A 164 -10.52 -9.91 8.70
N VAL A 165 -10.39 -11.23 8.76
CA VAL A 165 -9.13 -11.94 8.48
C VAL A 165 -9.39 -12.94 7.36
N VAL A 166 -8.85 -12.63 6.17
CA VAL A 166 -8.91 -13.51 4.99
C VAL A 166 -8.02 -14.74 5.20
N THR A 167 -8.45 -15.90 4.71
CA THR A 167 -7.78 -17.19 4.97
C THR A 167 -7.38 -17.97 3.72
N ASP A 168 -7.91 -17.62 2.54
CA ASP A 168 -7.48 -18.13 1.25
C ASP A 168 -6.41 -17.22 0.64
N TRP A 169 -5.46 -17.81 -0.10
CA TRP A 169 -4.29 -17.10 -0.64
C TRP A 169 -3.40 -16.40 0.42
N THR A 170 -3.47 -16.87 1.67
CA THR A 170 -2.69 -16.35 2.81
C THR A 170 -1.82 -17.44 3.45
N ASP A 171 -0.75 -17.03 4.12
CA ASP A 171 0.05 -17.92 4.98
C ASP A 171 -0.69 -18.22 6.31
N PRO A 172 -0.88 -19.50 6.68
CA PRO A 172 -1.65 -19.86 7.87
C PRO A 172 -0.99 -19.46 9.19
N ASP A 173 0.35 -19.41 9.25
CA ASP A 173 1.08 -18.99 10.45
C ASP A 173 0.95 -17.48 10.65
N GLN A 174 1.00 -16.71 9.57
CA GLN A 174 0.73 -15.27 9.61
C GLN A 174 -0.72 -14.98 10.01
N VAL A 175 -1.70 -15.73 9.49
CA VAL A 175 -3.11 -15.63 9.92
C VAL A 175 -3.26 -15.90 11.41
N ALA A 176 -2.62 -16.96 11.92
CA ALA A 176 -2.65 -17.29 13.35
C ALA A 176 -2.02 -16.18 14.21
N TYR A 177 -0.92 -15.58 13.74
CA TYR A 177 -0.29 -14.44 14.40
C TYR A 177 -1.21 -13.21 14.43
N MET A 178 -1.87 -12.87 13.31
CA MET A 178 -2.79 -11.74 13.26
C MET A 178 -4.00 -11.91 14.19
N LYS A 179 -4.56 -13.12 14.29
CA LYS A 179 -5.64 -13.40 15.24
C LYS A 179 -5.22 -13.14 16.68
N ARG A 180 -4.02 -13.58 17.07
CA ARG A 180 -3.47 -13.30 18.42
C ARG A 180 -3.26 -11.82 18.68
N LEU A 181 -2.86 -11.05 17.67
CA LEU A 181 -2.72 -9.60 17.79
C LEU A 181 -4.08 -8.93 17.98
N ILE A 182 -5.10 -9.35 17.22
CA ILE A 182 -6.46 -8.85 17.36
C ILE A 182 -7.00 -9.13 18.76
N ASP A 183 -6.89 -10.37 19.24
CA ASP A 183 -7.34 -10.78 20.58
C ASP A 183 -6.64 -9.99 21.71
N ALA A 184 -5.43 -9.47 21.46
CA ALA A 184 -4.68 -8.69 22.44
C ALA A 184 -5.11 -7.21 22.52
N VAL A 185 -5.86 -6.71 21.54
CA VAL A 185 -6.29 -5.30 21.44
C VAL A 185 -7.81 -5.12 21.42
N SER A 186 -8.58 -6.20 21.36
CA SER A 186 -10.04 -6.24 21.45
C SER A 186 -10.50 -6.70 22.83
#